data_AF-A0A3D5UV79-F1
#
_entry.id   AF-A0A3D5UV79-F1
#
_cell.length_a   1.000
_cell.length_b   1.000
_cell.length_c   1.000
_cell.angle_alpha   90.00
_cell.angle_beta   90.00
_cell.angle_gamma   90.00
#
_symmetry.space_group_name_H-M   'P 1'
#
loop_
_entity.id
_entity.type
_entity.pdbx_description
1 polymer ?
#
loop_
_entity_poly.entity_id
_entity_poly.type
_entity_poly.pdbx_seq_one_letter_code
_entity_poly.pdbx_strand_id
1 'polypeptide(L)'
;KGWIDAPMREGKATGAFAHPTVPSAHPYVLVNYQGKTRDVMTLAHELGHGVHQVLAARQGPLMADTPLTLAETASVFGEMLTFRKLLASAPDKER
;
A
#
# COMPACT_ATOMS: atom_id res chain seq x y z
N LYS A 1 -10.68 -7.93 -9.58
CA LYS A 1 -9.41 -7.89 -10.35
C LYS A 1 -8.28 -8.35 -9.43
N GLY A 2 -7.28 -9.09 -9.92
CA GLY A 2 -6.22 -9.72 -9.09
C GLY A 2 -5.00 -8.83 -8.84
N TRP A 3 -5.20 -7.60 -8.36
CA TRP A 3 -4.11 -6.62 -8.19
C TRP A 3 -3.43 -6.72 -6.82
N ILE A 4 -4.11 -7.34 -5.87
CA ILE A 4 -3.64 -7.54 -4.50
C ILE A 4 -3.59 -9.04 -4.24
N ASP A 5 -2.40 -9.59 -4.05
CA ASP A 5 -2.22 -10.95 -3.57
C ASP A 5 -2.08 -10.93 -2.04
N ALA A 6 -3.20 -11.15 -1.34
CA ALA A 6 -3.30 -11.03 0.12
C ALA A 6 -3.15 -12.34 0.91
N PRO A 7 -3.66 -13.52 0.46
CA PRO A 7 -3.60 -14.73 1.27
C PRO A 7 -2.17 -15.23 1.50
N MET A 8 -1.91 -15.74 2.71
CA MET A 8 -0.67 -16.45 3.02
C MET A 8 -0.70 -17.85 2.39
N ARG A 9 0.41 -18.25 1.77
CA ARG A 9 0.55 -19.55 1.09
C ARG A 9 1.97 -20.08 1.30
N GLU A 10 2.11 -21.39 1.38
CA GLU A 10 3.43 -22.04 1.42
C GLU A 10 4.25 -21.64 0.19
N GLY A 11 5.52 -21.28 0.40
CA GLY A 11 6.41 -20.79 -0.65
C GLY A 11 6.18 -19.35 -1.12
N LYS A 12 5.19 -18.62 -0.59
CA LYS A 12 5.00 -17.19 -0.90
C LYS A 12 6.08 -16.35 -0.21
N ALA A 13 6.57 -15.32 -0.92
CA ALA A 13 7.51 -14.35 -0.35
C ALA A 13 6.93 -13.68 0.91
N THR A 14 7.80 -13.45 1.90
CA THR A 14 7.43 -12.80 3.15
C THR A 14 7.31 -11.29 2.99
N GLY A 15 6.74 -10.62 3.99
CA GLY A 15 6.57 -9.16 3.99
C GLY A 15 5.39 -8.69 3.15
N ALA A 16 5.52 -7.45 2.68
CA ALA A 16 4.58 -6.78 1.79
C ALA A 16 5.35 -5.83 0.87
N PHE A 17 4.80 -5.54 -0.32
CA PHE A 17 5.32 -4.51 -1.22
C PHE A 17 4.23 -4.07 -2.22
N ALA A 18 4.40 -2.87 -2.77
CA ALA A 18 3.71 -2.41 -3.98
C ALA A 18 4.73 -2.11 -5.09
N HIS A 19 4.53 -2.67 -6.27
CA HIS A 19 5.47 -2.51 -7.38
C HIS A 19 4.75 -2.20 -8.70
N PRO A 20 5.15 -1.14 -9.43
CA PRO A 20 4.68 -0.89 -10.79
C PRO A 20 5.46 -1.76 -11.78
N THR A 21 4.87 -2.16 -12.89
CA THR A 21 5.59 -2.94 -13.92
C THR A 21 5.96 -2.08 -15.11
N VAL A 22 4.97 -1.38 -15.67
CA VAL A 22 5.13 -0.36 -16.71
C VAL A 22 4.15 0.79 -16.42
N PRO A 23 4.40 2.02 -16.87
CA PRO A 23 3.53 3.16 -16.56
C PRO A 23 2.07 3.01 -17.04
N SER A 24 1.83 2.21 -18.08
CA SER A 24 0.48 1.93 -18.59
C SER A 24 -0.29 0.88 -17.78
N ALA A 25 0.37 0.20 -16.84
CA ALA A 25 -0.24 -0.82 -16.00
C ALA A 25 -0.45 -0.30 -14.58
N HIS A 26 -1.45 -0.84 -13.91
CA HIS A 26 -1.62 -0.62 -12.47
C HIS A 26 -0.48 -1.31 -11.69
N PRO A 27 -0.13 -0.81 -10.50
CA PRO A 27 0.79 -1.52 -9.63
C PRO A 27 0.15 -2.79 -9.07
N TYR A 28 1.00 -3.72 -8.66
CA TYR A 28 0.60 -4.93 -7.94
C TYR A 28 1.04 -4.82 -6.50
N VAL A 29 0.19 -5.29 -5.60
CA VAL A 29 0.44 -5.33 -4.16
C VAL A 29 0.55 -6.78 -3.73
N LEU A 30 1.65 -7.11 -3.06
CA LEU A 30 1.78 -8.35 -2.30
C LEU A 30 1.67 -8.01 -0.82
N VAL A 31 0.83 -8.74 -0.10
CA VAL A 31 0.76 -8.69 1.36
C VAL A 31 0.50 -10.08 1.91
N ASN A 32 0.94 -10.35 3.13
CA ASN A 32 0.63 -11.57 3.86
C ASN A 32 -0.40 -11.28 4.96
N TYR A 33 -1.67 -11.21 4.55
CA TYR A 33 -2.77 -10.75 5.40
C TYR A 33 -3.33 -11.90 6.25
N GLN A 34 -3.30 -11.76 7.57
CA GLN A 34 -3.75 -12.74 8.55
C GLN A 34 -4.98 -12.26 9.35
N GLY A 35 -5.58 -11.13 8.98
CA GLY A 35 -6.74 -10.56 9.68
C GLY A 35 -6.42 -9.83 10.97
N LYS A 36 -5.15 -9.50 11.23
CA LYS A 36 -4.74 -8.72 12.41
C LYS A 36 -4.82 -7.22 12.09
N THR A 37 -5.05 -6.40 13.11
CA THR A 37 -5.09 -4.93 12.95
C THR A 37 -3.83 -4.37 12.30
N ARG A 38 -2.65 -4.93 12.63
CA ARG A 38 -1.38 -4.55 11.98
C ARG A 38 -1.40 -4.78 10.47
N ASP A 39 -2.09 -5.83 10.00
CA ASP A 39 -2.12 -6.19 8.59
C ASP A 39 -2.95 -5.18 7.79
N VAL A 40 -3.94 -4.52 8.43
CA VAL A 40 -4.69 -3.38 7.86
C VAL A 40 -3.75 -2.21 7.61
N MET A 41 -2.87 -1.90 8.59
CA MET A 41 -1.90 -0.81 8.45
C MET A 41 -0.84 -1.14 7.40
N THR A 42 -0.33 -2.37 7.36
CA THR A 42 0.57 -2.81 6.28
C THR A 42 -0.10 -2.72 4.91
N LEU A 43 -1.36 -3.11 4.77
CA LEU A 43 -2.07 -2.93 3.51
C LEU A 43 -2.23 -1.45 3.15
N ALA A 44 -2.54 -0.59 4.12
CA ALA A 44 -2.63 0.86 3.90
C ALA A 44 -1.30 1.46 3.45
N HIS A 45 -0.18 1.01 4.02
CA HIS A 45 1.18 1.39 3.62
C HIS A 45 1.42 1.09 2.14
N GLU A 46 1.22 -0.16 1.72
CA GLU A 46 1.44 -0.56 0.33
C GLU A 46 0.47 0.11 -0.64
N LEU A 47 -0.78 0.34 -0.23
CA LEU A 47 -1.73 1.09 -1.04
C LEU A 47 -1.34 2.56 -1.19
N GLY A 48 -0.68 3.16 -0.20
CA GLY A 48 -0.09 4.50 -0.30
C GLY A 48 0.98 4.55 -1.40
N HIS A 49 1.88 3.57 -1.44
CA HIS A 49 2.81 3.41 -2.56
C HIS A 49 2.08 3.19 -3.89
N GLY A 50 1.07 2.31 -3.94
CA GLY A 50 0.33 2.03 -5.17
C GLY A 50 -0.38 3.25 -5.75
N VAL A 51 -1.04 4.06 -4.90
CA VAL A 51 -1.66 5.33 -5.33
C VAL A 51 -0.61 6.28 -5.89
N HIS A 52 0.53 6.41 -5.19
CA HIS A 52 1.61 7.28 -5.64
C HIS A 52 2.16 6.84 -6.99
N GLN A 53 2.40 5.54 -7.18
CA GLN A 53 2.86 4.95 -8.44
C GLN A 53 1.89 5.20 -9.60
N VAL A 54 0.57 5.08 -9.38
CA VAL A 54 -0.45 5.38 -10.40
C VAL A 54 -0.41 6.86 -10.81
N LEU A 55 -0.20 7.76 -9.86
CA LEU A 55 -0.12 9.20 -10.15
C LEU A 55 1.20 9.56 -10.86
N ALA A 56 2.31 8.97 -10.42
CA ALA A 56 3.64 9.18 -10.99
C ALA A 56 3.79 8.60 -12.41
N ALA A 57 3.04 7.54 -12.75
CA ALA A 57 3.07 6.92 -14.07
C ALA A 57 2.84 7.90 -15.24
N ARG A 58 2.13 9.02 -15.01
CA ARG A 58 1.91 10.07 -16.01
C ARG A 58 3.18 10.81 -16.43
N GLN A 59 4.24 10.75 -15.63
CA GLN A 59 5.54 11.35 -15.94
C GLN A 59 6.32 10.52 -16.97
N GLY A 60 5.84 9.32 -17.31
CA GLY A 60 6.47 8.43 -18.28
C GLY A 60 7.60 7.58 -17.69
N PRO A 61 8.19 6.66 -18.48
CA PRO A 61 9.09 5.62 -17.97
C PRO A 61 10.35 6.14 -17.28
N LEU A 62 10.83 7.33 -17.65
CA LEU A 62 12.09 7.89 -17.13
C LEU A 62 11.91 8.72 -15.85
N MET A 63 10.70 9.22 -15.61
CA MET A 63 10.43 10.21 -14.56
C MET A 63 9.39 9.73 -13.54
N ALA A 64 8.86 8.51 -13.70
CA ALA A 64 7.87 7.92 -12.79
C ALA A 64 8.51 7.33 -11.52
N ASP A 65 9.79 6.99 -11.54
CA ASP A 65 10.50 6.49 -10.37
C ASP A 65 10.74 7.59 -9.35
N THR A 66 10.52 7.26 -8.08
CA THR A 66 10.61 8.21 -6.97
C THR A 66 11.69 7.77 -5.97
N PRO A 67 12.46 8.71 -5.40
CA PRO A 67 13.37 8.40 -4.30
C PRO A 67 12.63 7.77 -3.11
N LEU A 68 13.30 6.88 -2.37
CA LEU A 68 12.70 6.12 -1.26
C LEU A 68 12.01 7.02 -0.24
N THR A 69 12.65 8.11 0.18
CA THR A 69 12.08 9.06 1.16
C THR A 69 10.75 9.67 0.69
N LEU A 70 10.62 9.95 -0.61
CA LEU A 70 9.39 10.47 -1.21
C LEU A 70 8.33 9.36 -1.31
N ALA A 71 8.73 8.15 -1.68
CA ALA A 71 7.84 6.99 -1.71
C ALA A 71 7.26 6.70 -0.32
N GLU A 72 8.07 6.74 0.73
CA GLU A 72 7.66 6.52 2.12
C GLU A 72 6.74 7.62 2.65
N THR A 73 6.86 8.85 2.15
CA THR A 73 5.91 9.92 2.51
C THR A 73 4.49 9.53 2.08
N ALA A 74 4.32 8.87 0.92
CA ALA A 74 3.02 8.43 0.45
C ALA A 74 2.48 7.20 1.20
N SER A 75 3.33 6.23 1.55
CA SER A 75 2.90 5.06 2.32
C SER A 75 2.45 5.46 3.72
N VAL A 76 3.24 6.26 4.43
CA VAL A 76 2.89 6.80 5.75
C VAL A 76 1.64 7.68 5.68
N PHE A 77 1.45 8.45 4.62
CA PHE A 77 0.21 9.21 4.43
C PHE A 77 -1.02 8.29 4.30
N GLY A 78 -0.91 7.19 3.56
CA GLY A 78 -1.98 6.17 3.44
C GLY A 78 -2.33 5.52 4.78
N GLU A 79 -1.31 5.21 5.59
CA GLU A 79 -1.49 4.76 6.97
C GLU A 79 -2.24 5.79 7.82
N MET A 80 -1.80 7.06 7.79
CA MET A 80 -2.42 8.13 8.59
C MET A 80 -3.90 8.34 8.23
N LEU A 81 -4.25 8.33 6.95
CA LEU A 81 -5.65 8.43 6.51
C LEU A 81 -6.49 7.26 7.06
N THR A 82 -5.96 6.05 6.96
CA THR A 82 -6.62 4.83 7.43
C THR A 82 -6.81 4.87 8.95
N PHE A 83 -5.75 5.20 9.69
CA PHE A 83 -5.78 5.34 11.14
C PHE A 83 -6.81 6.37 11.58
N ARG A 84 -6.81 7.57 10.98
CA ARG A 84 -7.79 8.62 11.29
C ARG A 84 -9.22 8.15 11.06
N LYS A 85 -9.47 7.39 9.99
CA LYS A 85 -10.80 6.85 9.67
C LYS A 85 -11.23 5.79 10.70
N LEU A 86 -10.32 4.91 11.10
CA LEU A 86 -10.59 3.90 12.12
C LEU A 86 -10.87 4.56 13.48
N LEU A 87 -10.04 5.51 13.91
CA LEU A 87 -10.23 6.27 15.15
C LEU A 87 -11.57 7.03 15.16
N ALA A 88 -11.91 7.69 14.05
CA ALA A 88 -13.20 8.37 13.90
C ALA A 88 -14.40 7.41 13.95
N SER A 89 -14.19 6.11 13.72
CA SER A 89 -15.25 5.10 13.74
C SER A 89 -15.21 4.22 15.00
N ALA A 90 -14.19 4.37 15.85
CA ALA A 90 -14.02 3.59 17.06
C ALA A 90 -15.02 4.03 18.15
N PRO A 91 -15.50 3.10 19.00
CA PRO A 91 -16.28 3.43 20.19
C PRO A 91 -15.48 4.33 21.15
N ASP A 92 -16.16 5.14 21.96
CA ASP A 92 -15.50 6.11 22.86
C ASP A 92 -14.57 5.46 23.91
N LYS A 93 -14.72 4.17 24.20
CA LYS A 93 -13.82 3.42 25.10
C LYS A 93 -12.48 3.05 24.44
N GLU A 94 -12.43 3.07 23.10
CA GLU A 94 -11.29 2.66 22.27
C GLU A 94 -10.66 3.84 21.49
N ARG A 95 -11.29 5.01 21.54
CA ARG A 95 -10.71 6.28 21.07
C ARG A 95 -9.73 6.85 22.09
#